data_AF-A0A1A9CUL4-F1
#
_entry.id   AF-A0A1A9CUL4-F1
#
_cell.length_a   1.000
_cell.length_b   1.000
_cell.length_c   1.000
_cell.angle_alpha   90.00
_cell.angle_beta   90.00
_cell.angle_gamma   90.00
#
_symmetry.space_group_name_H-M   'P 1'
#
loop_
_entity.id
_entity.type
_entity.pdbx_description
1 polymer ?
#
loop_
_entity_poly.entity_id
_entity_poly.type
_entity_poly.pdbx_seq_one_letter_code
_entity_poly.pdbx_strand_id
1 'polypeptide(L)'
;DGVWESAKNCMRNYLILKERAAAFRADPAVQDALTASRLHELARPTADDGLKALLADRTAYEDFDPDTAAGRSMAFEALDQLAMDHLLNVR
;
A
#
# COMPACT_ATOMS: atom_id res chain seq x y z
N ASP A 1 -31.80 23.39 13.51
CA ASP A 1 -30.75 22.71 14.31
C ASP A 1 -30.08 21.54 13.59
N GLY A 2 -30.81 20.53 13.08
CA GLY A 2 -30.20 19.34 12.45
C GLY A 2 -29.33 19.59 11.20
N VAL A 3 -29.61 20.63 10.40
CA VAL A 3 -28.81 20.95 9.19
C VAL A 3 -27.38 21.38 9.56
N TRP A 4 -27.25 22.27 10.55
CA TRP A 4 -25.94 22.75 11.00
C TRP A 4 -25.14 21.65 11.70
N GLU A 5 -25.82 20.77 12.45
CA GLU A 5 -25.19 19.61 13.06
C GLU A 5 -24.68 18.63 12.00
N SER A 6 -25.43 18.40 10.93
CA SER A 6 -24.99 17.56 9.80
C SER A 6 -23.73 18.15 9.12
N ALA A 7 -23.73 19.45 8.82
CA ALA A 7 -22.57 20.12 8.22
C ALA A 7 -21.32 20.01 9.11
N LYS A 8 -21.49 20.19 10.42
CA LYS A 8 -20.43 20.00 11.41
C LYS A 8 -19.93 18.55 11.44
N ASN A 9 -20.82 17.57 11.35
CA ASN A 9 -20.47 16.15 11.35
C ASN A 9 -19.72 15.71 10.10
N CYS A 10 -19.97 16.32 8.93
CA CYS A 10 -19.16 16.10 7.73
C CYS A 10 -17.69 16.46 7.98
N MET A 11 -17.43 17.65 8.55
CA MET A 11 -16.06 18.07 8.88
C MET A 11 -15.45 17.18 9.97
N ARG A 12 -16.23 16.82 10.99
CA ARG A 12 -15.78 15.93 12.06
C ARG A 12 -15.33 14.57 11.53
N ASN A 13 -16.12 13.95 10.65
CA ASN A 13 -15.78 12.65 10.06
C ASN A 13 -14.46 12.73 9.28
N TYR A 14 -14.27 13.77 8.47
CA TYR A 14 -13.01 13.98 7.76
C TYR A 14 -11.82 14.10 8.72
N LEU A 15 -11.94 14.89 9.78
CA LEU A 15 -10.85 15.08 10.75
C LEU A 15 -10.51 13.79 11.49
N ILE A 16 -11.51 12.98 11.87
CA ILE A 16 -11.29 11.66 12.47
C ILE A 16 -10.53 10.75 11.50
N LEU A 17 -10.99 10.64 10.25
CA LEU A 17 -10.34 9.79 9.25
C LEU A 17 -8.91 10.26 8.93
N LYS A 18 -8.68 11.57 8.89
CA LYS A 18 -7.35 12.16 8.72
C LYS A 18 -6.39 11.76 9.85
N GLU A 19 -6.85 11.82 11.09
CA GLU A 19 -6.06 11.39 12.26
C GLU A 19 -5.69 9.90 12.16
N ARG A 20 -6.66 9.04 11.83
CA ARG A 20 -6.42 7.59 11.67
C ARG A 20 -5.47 7.28 10.53
N ALA A 21 -5.64 7.93 9.38
CA ALA A 21 -4.76 7.75 8.23
C ALA A 21 -3.32 8.20 8.51
N ALA A 22 -3.14 9.29 9.27
CA ALA A 22 -1.83 9.75 9.67
C ALA A 22 -1.14 8.76 10.63
N ALA A 23 -1.87 8.25 11.63
CA ALA A 23 -1.37 7.22 12.53
C ALA A 23 -0.98 5.93 11.79
N PHE A 24 -1.82 5.47 10.86
CA PHE A 24 -1.55 4.32 10.00
C PHE A 24 -0.22 4.46 9.25
N ARG A 25 0.04 5.61 8.61
CA ARG A 25 1.30 5.83 7.86
C ARG A 25 2.54 5.98 8.75
N ALA A 26 2.36 6.41 9.99
CA ALA A 26 3.44 6.58 10.96
C ALA A 26 3.81 5.27 11.69
N ASP A 27 2.95 4.26 11.68
CA ASP A 27 3.17 2.99 12.36
C ASP A 27 4.29 2.16 11.67
N PRO A 28 5.38 1.80 12.40
CA PRO A 28 6.44 0.96 11.85
C PRO A 28 5.97 -0.38 11.30
N ALA A 29 4.97 -1.02 11.93
CA ALA A 29 4.44 -2.29 11.45
C ALA A 29 3.70 -2.14 10.12
N VAL A 30 3.07 -0.98 9.89
CA VAL A 30 2.46 -0.66 8.58
C VAL A 30 3.56 -0.44 7.55
N GLN A 31 4.65 0.23 7.90
CA GLN A 31 5.80 0.42 6.98
C GLN A 31 6.42 -0.93 6.57
N ASP A 32 6.56 -1.85 7.51
CA ASP A 32 7.01 -3.22 7.24
C ASP A 32 6.03 -3.96 6.32
N ALA A 33 4.72 -3.87 6.58
CA ALA A 33 3.69 -4.49 5.76
C ALA A 33 3.63 -3.89 4.33
N LEU A 34 3.82 -2.58 4.18
CA LEU A 34 3.92 -1.89 2.88
C LEU A 34 5.14 -2.39 2.08
N THR A 35 6.25 -2.65 2.77
CA THR A 35 7.47 -3.20 2.19
C THR A 35 7.28 -4.64 1.76
N ALA A 36 6.70 -5.49 2.63
CA ALA A 36 6.34 -6.87 2.31
C ALA A 36 5.37 -6.98 1.12
N SER A 37 4.47 -6.00 1.00
CA SER A 37 3.52 -5.88 -0.11
C SER A 37 4.11 -5.24 -1.38
N ARG A 38 5.40 -4.91 -1.38
CA ARG A 38 6.16 -4.38 -2.54
C ARG A 38 5.58 -3.10 -3.14
N LEU A 39 4.84 -2.29 -2.38
CA LEU A 39 4.29 -1.03 -2.91
C LEU A 39 5.37 -0.02 -3.29
N HIS A 40 6.52 -0.06 -2.61
CA HIS A 40 7.67 0.76 -2.96
C HIS A 40 8.31 0.35 -4.31
N GLU A 41 8.19 -0.92 -4.72
CA GLU A 41 8.68 -1.39 -6.01
C GLU A 41 7.79 -0.90 -7.15
N LEU A 42 6.47 -0.84 -6.94
CA LEU A 42 5.52 -0.29 -7.92
C LEU A 42 5.76 1.19 -8.22
N ALA A 43 6.36 1.93 -7.26
CA ALA A 43 6.70 3.34 -7.45
C ALA A 43 7.98 3.56 -8.28
N ARG A 44 8.69 2.49 -8.67
CA ARG A 44 9.93 2.57 -9.46
C ARG A 44 9.63 2.41 -10.97
N PRO A 45 10.41 3.06 -11.85
CA PRO A 45 10.35 2.76 -13.27
C PRO A 45 10.62 1.28 -13.55
N THR A 46 9.83 0.66 -14.44
CA THR A 46 9.95 -0.76 -14.76
C THR A 46 11.28 -1.11 -15.45
N ALA A 47 11.80 -0.22 -16.30
CA ALA A 47 13.04 -0.41 -17.06
C ALA A 47 13.82 0.92 -17.10
N ASP A 48 14.42 1.29 -15.97
CA ASP A 48 15.15 2.56 -15.80
C ASP A 48 16.43 2.63 -16.67
N ASP A 49 16.91 1.47 -17.13
CA ASP A 49 18.02 1.28 -18.07
C ASP A 49 17.61 1.32 -19.55
N GLY A 50 16.30 1.43 -19.82
CA GLY A 50 15.73 1.63 -21.14
C GLY A 50 15.54 0.36 -21.98
N LEU A 51 14.83 0.51 -23.10
CA LEU A 51 14.35 -0.61 -23.92
C LEU A 51 15.46 -1.54 -24.43
N LYS A 52 16.62 -0.99 -24.80
CA LYS A 52 17.73 -1.81 -25.33
C LYS A 52 18.28 -2.76 -24.27
N ALA A 53 18.36 -2.31 -23.02
CA ALA A 53 18.83 -3.14 -21.93
C ALA A 53 17.78 -4.22 -21.59
N LEU A 54 16.51 -3.84 -21.48
CA LEU A 54 15.40 -4.78 -21.27
C LEU A 54 15.34 -5.91 -22.31
N LEU A 55 15.50 -5.58 -23.61
CA LEU A 55 15.48 -6.58 -24.68
C LEU A 55 16.70 -7.53 -24.67
N ALA A 56 17.80 -7.13 -24.04
CA ALA A 56 19.00 -7.94 -23.92
C ALA A 56 19.02 -8.76 -22.61
N ASP A 57 18.12 -8.47 -21.67
CA ASP A 57 18.04 -9.12 -20.38
C ASP A 57 17.22 -10.41 -20.45
N ARG A 58 17.94 -11.54 -20.51
CA ARG A 58 17.32 -12.86 -20.51
C ARG A 58 16.53 -13.16 -19.24
N THR A 59 16.87 -12.52 -18.11
CA THR A 59 16.17 -12.74 -16.84
C THR A 59 14.79 -12.08 -16.83
N ALA A 60 14.51 -11.19 -17.77
CA ALA A 60 13.19 -10.59 -17.95
C ALA A 60 12.23 -11.46 -18.77
N TYR A 61 12.73 -12.49 -19.48
CA TYR A 61 11.89 -13.38 -20.29
C TYR A 61 12.40 -14.83 -20.37
N GLU A 62 13.47 -15.11 -21.11
CA GLU A 62 13.90 -16.48 -21.43
C GLU A 62 14.24 -17.33 -20.21
N ASP A 63 14.87 -16.70 -19.22
CA ASP A 63 15.33 -17.34 -17.98
C ASP A 63 14.45 -16.92 -16.78
N PHE A 64 13.34 -16.21 -17.01
CA PHE A 64 12.40 -15.83 -15.96
C PHE A 64 11.55 -17.05 -15.54
N ASP A 65 11.47 -17.30 -14.23
CA ASP A 65 10.63 -18.35 -13.66
C ASP A 65 9.27 -17.78 -13.20
N PRO A 66 8.19 -17.91 -14.01
CA PRO A 66 6.89 -17.38 -13.66
C PRO A 66 6.23 -18.14 -12.51
N ASP A 67 6.53 -19.43 -12.31
CA ASP A 67 5.90 -20.26 -11.29
C ASP A 67 6.42 -19.87 -9.90
N THR A 68 7.73 -19.73 -9.76
CA THR A 68 8.34 -19.20 -8.53
C THR A 68 7.87 -17.77 -8.27
N ALA A 69 7.78 -16.94 -9.31
CA ALA A 69 7.31 -15.57 -9.17
C ALA A 69 5.86 -15.49 -8.67
N ALA A 70 4.98 -16.36 -9.17
CA ALA A 70 3.56 -16.45 -8.81
C ALA A 70 3.34 -17.04 -7.41
N GLY A 71 4.24 -17.91 -6.93
CA GLY A 71 4.17 -18.48 -5.58
C GLY A 71 4.41 -17.46 -4.45
N ARG A 72 4.87 -16.23 -4.76
CA ARG A 72 5.16 -15.20 -3.76
C ARG A 72 3.88 -14.56 -3.23
N SER A 73 3.71 -14.55 -1.90
CA SER A 73 2.64 -13.81 -1.26
C SER A 73 2.79 -12.30 -1.46
N MET A 74 1.66 -11.61 -1.70
CA MET A 74 1.58 -10.15 -1.72
C MET A 74 1.32 -9.53 -0.33
N ALA A 75 1.06 -10.34 0.70
CA ALA A 75 0.80 -9.89 2.07
C ALA A 75 -0.32 -8.83 2.25
N PHE A 76 -1.21 -8.68 1.26
CA PHE A 76 -2.22 -7.61 1.26
C PHE A 76 -3.26 -7.72 2.37
N GLU A 77 -3.71 -8.92 2.73
CA GLU A 77 -4.67 -9.10 3.84
C GLU A 77 -4.09 -8.65 5.18
N ALA A 78 -2.79 -8.90 5.43
CA ALA A 78 -2.14 -8.43 6.65
C ALA A 78 -2.04 -6.90 6.67
N LEU A 79 -1.73 -6.28 5.52
CA LEU A 79 -1.71 -4.82 5.39
C LEU A 79 -3.11 -4.20 5.57
N ASP A 80 -4.14 -4.81 5.01
CA ASP A 80 -5.53 -4.33 5.11
C ASP A 80 -6.05 -4.44 6.55
N GLN A 81 -5.74 -5.55 7.25
CA GLN A 81 -6.12 -5.69 8.65
C GLN A 81 -5.49 -4.59 9.53
N LEU A 82 -4.23 -4.21 9.27
CA LEU A 82 -3.61 -3.07 9.96
C LEU A 82 -4.36 -1.76 9.66
N ALA A 83 -4.82 -1.56 8.44
CA ALA A 83 -5.62 -0.38 8.09
C ALA A 83 -6.95 -0.37 8.85
N MET A 84 -7.62 -1.52 8.97
CA MET A 84 -8.84 -1.67 9.76
C MET A 84 -8.60 -1.43 11.25
N ASP A 85 -7.51 -1.94 11.82
CA ASP A 85 -7.17 -1.76 13.23
C ASP A 85 -6.95 -0.27 13.57
N HIS A 86 -6.26 0.47 12.69
CA HIS A 86 -6.08 1.92 12.82
C HIS A 86 -7.41 2.68 12.68
N LEU A 87 -8.26 2.27 11.73
CA LEU A 87 -9.58 2.88 11.53
C LEU A 87 -10.51 2.69 12.74
N LEU A 88 -10.50 1.49 13.31
CA LEU A 88 -11.35 1.10 14.45
C LEU A 88 -10.74 1.45 15.81
N ASN A 89 -9.52 2.03 15.84
CA ASN A 89 -8.83 2.46 17.05
C ASN A 89 -8.59 1.32 18.06
N VAL A 90 -8.16 0.17 17.56
CA VAL A 90 -7.75 -0.99 18.39
C VAL A 90 -6.22 -1.18 18.38
N ARG A 91 -5.50 -0.13 17.98
CA ARG A 91 -4.06 -0.09 17.80
C ARG A 91 -3.51 1.28 18.16
#